data_AF-A0A8K0ICD7-F1
#
_entry.id   AF-A0A8K0ICD7-F1
#
_cell.length_a   1.000
_cell.length_b   1.000
_cell.length_c   1.000
_cell.angle_alpha   90.00
_cell.angle_beta   90.00
_cell.angle_gamma   90.00
#
_symmetry.space_group_name_H-M   'P 1'
#
loop_
_entity.id
_entity.type
_entity.pdbx_description
1 polymer ?
#
loop_
_entity_poly.entity_id
_entity_poly.type
_entity_poly.pdbx_seq_one_letter_code
_entity_poly.pdbx_strand_id
1 'polypeptide(L)'
;MGGLLVKCFMCLHSDIFEKYVKSWIAISAPFQGAPGYITTTLLNGVSFVEGWEQNFFISKWSMQQLLIQCPSIYELMACPKFCWSNIPLLQLWREKHDNCGNSITLLESYEPKEAVFLMIEALSSNMVGLNGMQMPLPLNLEILKWANETHEILSRAKVPGAIKFYNIYGTENATPHTVCYGSRESPILDLKQLLSIQAKYICVNGDGTVPAESAKADGLDAVARVGVPADHRGIICNRHVFRILKHWLKAGERDPYYNPLNDYVIIPTAFELERHNEEWDLVSSDTSSSDEKVADHPLLVGALSISRDGKVQSNAEAEATIVHPQCEGKQLVEVRESYFGVPI
;
A
#
# COMPACT_ATOMS: atom_id res chain seq x y z
N MET A 1 10.04 -3.58 8.38
CA MET A 1 10.61 -2.61 9.32
C MET A 1 12.14 -2.56 9.27
N GLY A 2 12.86 -3.66 9.56
CA GLY A 2 14.34 -3.65 9.56
C GLY A 2 14.99 -3.10 8.28
N GLY A 3 14.40 -3.37 7.11
CA GLY A 3 14.86 -2.79 5.83
C GLY A 3 14.77 -1.25 5.77
N LEU A 4 13.75 -0.63 6.40
CA LEU A 4 13.64 0.83 6.48
C LEU A 4 14.74 1.41 7.36
N LEU A 5 15.01 0.79 8.51
CA LEU A 5 16.09 1.21 9.41
C LEU A 5 17.47 1.16 8.73
N VAL A 6 17.75 0.08 8.00
CA VAL A 6 18.99 -0.06 7.23
C VAL A 6 19.06 1.00 6.13
N LYS A 7 17.93 1.27 5.44
CA LYS A 7 17.85 2.30 4.41
C LYS A 7 18.09 3.71 4.98
N CYS A 8 17.53 4.03 6.15
CA CYS A 8 17.82 5.27 6.88
C CYS A 8 19.31 5.38 7.23
N PHE A 9 19.88 4.33 7.82
CA PHE A 9 21.30 4.31 8.17
C PHE A 9 22.20 4.51 6.96
N MET A 10 21.92 3.82 5.85
CA MET A 10 22.62 3.99 4.58
C MET A 10 22.50 5.43 4.06
N CYS A 11 21.32 6.05 4.15
CA CYS A 11 21.12 7.42 3.68
C CYS A 11 21.87 8.45 4.54
N LEU A 12 21.88 8.28 5.86
CA LEU A 12 22.47 9.23 6.81
C LEU A 12 23.98 9.06 6.98
N HIS A 13 24.49 7.84 6.78
CA HIS A 13 25.89 7.47 7.02
C HIS A 13 26.45 6.62 5.86
N SER A 14 26.27 7.13 4.65
CA SER A 14 26.63 6.43 3.40
C SER A 14 28.11 5.99 3.35
N ASP A 15 29.02 6.84 3.82
CA ASP A 15 30.46 6.57 3.91
C ASP A 15 30.78 5.41 4.87
N ILE A 16 30.13 5.38 6.04
CA ILE A 16 30.26 4.30 7.03
C ILE A 16 29.65 3.02 6.47
N PHE A 17 28.49 3.13 5.84
CA PHE A 17 27.79 1.99 5.23
C PHE A 17 28.66 1.33 4.15
N GLU A 18 29.22 2.12 3.22
CA GLU A 18 30.14 1.63 2.18
C GLU A 18 31.43 1.02 2.74
N LYS A 19 31.95 1.58 3.83
CA LYS A 19 33.16 1.05 4.47
C LYS A 19 32.98 -0.36 5.03
N TYR A 20 31.81 -0.67 5.60
CA TYR A 20 31.61 -1.91 6.38
C TYR A 20 30.66 -2.92 5.73
N VAL A 21 29.81 -2.50 4.79
CA VAL A 21 28.80 -3.37 4.18
C VAL A 21 29.22 -3.76 2.77
N LYS A 22 29.41 -5.06 2.56
CA LYS A 22 29.71 -5.62 1.23
C LYS A 22 28.45 -5.84 0.38
N SER A 23 27.38 -6.29 1.03
CA SER A 23 26.11 -6.60 0.39
C SER A 23 24.99 -6.44 1.40
N TRP A 24 23.84 -5.95 0.94
CA TRP A 24 22.63 -5.86 1.74
C TRP A 24 21.49 -6.61 1.05
N ILE A 25 20.82 -7.48 1.80
CA ILE A 25 19.65 -8.22 1.35
C ILE A 25 18.47 -7.78 2.20
N ALA A 26 17.47 -7.14 1.59
CA ALA A 26 16.20 -6.87 2.22
C ALA A 26 15.27 -8.07 2.06
N ILE A 27 14.53 -8.41 3.11
CA ILE A 27 13.51 -9.46 3.10
C ILE A 27 12.23 -8.86 3.67
N SER A 28 11.13 -8.94 2.90
CA SER A 28 9.79 -8.46 3.26
C SER A 28 9.77 -7.04 3.85
N ALA A 29 10.61 -6.16 3.30
CA ALA A 29 10.72 -4.79 3.75
C ALA A 29 9.56 -3.93 3.20
N PRO A 30 8.77 -3.24 4.04
CA PRO A 30 7.65 -2.40 3.62
C PRO A 30 8.15 -1.02 3.19
N PHE A 31 8.80 -0.92 2.03
CA PHE A 31 9.46 0.33 1.61
C PHE A 31 8.50 1.51 1.45
N GLN A 32 7.24 1.24 1.10
CA GLN A 32 6.18 2.27 0.97
C GLN A 32 5.06 2.10 2.01
N GLY A 33 5.30 1.30 3.06
CA GLY A 33 4.34 1.04 4.14
C GLY A 33 3.47 -0.20 3.94
N ALA A 34 2.55 -0.41 4.88
CA ALA A 34 1.61 -1.54 4.97
C ALA A 34 0.19 -1.02 5.24
N PRO A 35 -0.44 -0.35 4.25
CA PRO A 35 -1.53 0.60 4.47
C PRO A 35 -2.76 0.02 5.18
N GLY A 36 -3.21 -1.19 4.82
CA GLY A 36 -4.46 -1.75 5.33
C GLY A 36 -4.45 -1.97 6.85
N TYR A 37 -3.48 -2.72 7.34
CA TYR A 37 -3.36 -2.98 8.78
C TYR A 37 -2.98 -1.73 9.56
N ILE A 38 -2.14 -0.84 9.02
CA ILE A 38 -1.70 0.36 9.73
C ILE A 38 -2.84 1.36 9.91
N THR A 39 -3.64 1.58 8.86
CA THR A 39 -4.84 2.43 8.92
C THR A 39 -5.82 1.93 9.99
N THR A 40 -6.07 0.62 10.01
CA THR A 40 -6.96 0.00 11.01
C THR A 40 -6.36 0.08 12.41
N THR A 41 -5.05 -0.17 12.54
CA THR A 41 -4.32 -0.09 13.81
C THR A 41 -4.46 1.28 14.46
N LEU A 42 -4.34 2.36 13.68
CA LEU A 42 -4.47 3.72 14.18
C LEU A 42 -5.92 4.05 14.58
N LEU A 43 -6.90 3.63 13.79
CA LEU A 43 -8.32 3.95 14.03
C LEU A 43 -8.94 3.15 15.17
N ASN A 44 -8.93 1.81 15.08
CA ASN A 44 -9.69 0.97 16.01
C ASN A 44 -8.98 -0.33 16.42
N GLY A 45 -7.72 -0.48 16.01
CA GLY A 45 -6.86 -1.56 16.39
C GLY A 45 -7.06 -2.83 15.57
N VAL A 46 -6.04 -3.67 15.57
CA VAL A 46 -6.02 -4.95 14.87
C VAL A 46 -5.89 -6.09 15.86
N SER A 47 -6.48 -7.23 15.53
CA SER A 47 -6.17 -8.50 16.20
C SER A 47 -5.39 -9.34 15.21
N PHE A 48 -4.25 -9.86 15.64
CA PHE A 48 -3.41 -10.77 14.85
C PHE A 48 -3.83 -12.24 15.00
N VAL A 49 -4.86 -12.49 15.82
CA VAL A 49 -5.46 -13.79 16.03
C VAL A 49 -6.93 -13.68 15.67
N GLU A 50 -7.39 -14.53 14.76
CA GLU A 50 -8.79 -14.61 14.35
C GLU A 50 -9.52 -15.70 15.16
N GLY A 51 -10.84 -15.73 15.08
CA GLY A 51 -11.64 -16.77 15.74
C GLY A 51 -11.86 -16.56 17.23
N TRP A 52 -12.08 -17.65 17.95
CA TRP A 52 -12.37 -17.62 19.39
C TRP A 52 -11.10 -17.39 20.22
N GLU A 53 -9.94 -17.73 19.65
CA GLU A 53 -8.62 -17.61 20.27
C GLU A 53 -8.25 -16.16 20.56
N GLN A 54 -8.81 -15.19 19.81
CA GLN A 54 -8.58 -13.76 20.05
C GLN A 54 -8.93 -13.31 21.47
N ASN A 55 -9.84 -14.03 22.15
CA ASN A 55 -10.26 -13.74 23.52
C ASN A 55 -9.15 -13.98 24.57
N PHE A 56 -8.09 -14.72 24.22
CA PHE A 56 -6.92 -14.90 25.09
C PHE A 56 -5.84 -13.84 24.89
N PHE A 57 -6.05 -12.91 23.94
CA PHE A 57 -5.08 -11.88 23.59
C PHE A 57 -5.59 -10.49 23.96
N ILE A 58 -4.68 -9.52 23.83
CA ILE A 58 -4.97 -8.10 24.04
C ILE A 58 -6.10 -7.70 23.08
N SER A 59 -7.12 -7.02 23.62
CA SER A 59 -8.25 -6.54 22.80
C SER A 59 -7.76 -5.59 21.70
N LYS A 60 -8.48 -5.53 20.57
CA LYS A 60 -8.17 -4.58 19.47
C LYS A 60 -8.02 -3.16 19.98
N TRP A 61 -8.93 -2.73 20.84
CA TRP A 61 -8.91 -1.38 21.40
C TRP A 61 -7.68 -1.13 22.29
N SER A 62 -7.33 -2.06 23.16
CA SER A 62 -6.11 -1.95 23.97
C SER A 62 -4.85 -1.94 23.09
N MET A 63 -4.84 -2.71 22.00
CA MET A 63 -3.76 -2.69 21.02
C MET A 63 -3.66 -1.32 20.31
N GLN A 64 -4.80 -0.73 19.94
CA GLN A 64 -4.85 0.63 19.38
C GLN A 64 -4.22 1.64 20.34
N GLN A 65 -4.61 1.62 21.61
CA GLN A 65 -4.10 2.55 22.63
C GLN A 65 -2.59 2.38 22.86
N LEU A 66 -2.08 1.15 22.77
CA LEU A 66 -0.64 0.88 22.85
C LEU A 66 0.12 1.44 21.65
N LEU A 67 -0.45 1.31 20.45
CA LEU A 67 0.23 1.53 19.18
C LEU A 67 0.06 2.95 18.60
N ILE A 68 -0.98 3.69 18.98
CA ILE A 68 -1.23 5.06 18.50
C ILE A 68 -0.11 6.06 18.86
N GLN A 69 0.75 5.72 19.82
CA GLN A 69 1.92 6.52 20.19
C GLN A 69 3.25 5.92 19.70
N CYS A 70 3.23 4.86 18.88
CA CYS A 70 4.44 4.22 18.38
C CYS A 70 4.88 4.84 17.04
N PRO A 71 6.08 5.45 16.95
CA PRO A 71 6.56 6.07 15.70
C PRO A 71 6.56 5.16 14.49
N SER A 72 6.93 3.90 14.69
CA SER A 72 6.96 2.90 13.64
C SER A 72 5.61 2.67 12.95
N ILE A 73 4.49 2.88 13.65
CA ILE A 73 3.17 2.71 13.04
C ILE A 73 2.91 3.80 12.00
N TYR A 74 3.31 5.03 12.31
CA TYR A 74 3.18 6.16 11.39
C TYR A 74 4.13 6.04 10.19
N GLU A 75 5.36 5.56 10.42
CA GLU A 75 6.32 5.31 9.34
C GLU A 75 5.86 4.22 8.35
N LEU A 76 4.97 3.32 8.80
CA LEU A 76 4.39 2.24 7.99
C LEU A 76 3.06 2.63 7.33
N MET A 77 2.57 3.87 7.50
CA MET A 77 1.42 4.37 6.75
C MET A 77 1.73 4.36 5.24
N ALA A 78 0.68 4.41 4.41
CA ALA A 78 0.86 4.58 2.97
C ALA A 78 1.71 5.83 2.71
N CYS A 79 2.83 5.69 2.01
CA CYS A 79 3.63 6.84 1.62
C CYS A 79 2.79 7.78 0.73
N PRO A 80 2.50 9.03 1.15
CA PRO A 80 1.63 9.94 0.39
C PRO A 80 2.25 10.50 -0.88
N LYS A 81 3.55 10.30 -1.06
CA LYS A 81 4.33 10.73 -2.23
C LYS A 81 4.63 9.59 -3.20
N PHE A 82 4.29 8.36 -2.83
CA PHE A 82 4.50 7.22 -3.71
C PHE A 82 3.35 7.09 -4.69
N CYS A 83 3.67 6.93 -5.98
CA CYS A 83 2.69 6.69 -7.03
C CYS A 83 2.26 5.22 -7.04
N TRP A 84 1.28 4.89 -6.18
CA TRP A 84 0.68 3.57 -6.18
C TRP A 84 -0.06 3.28 -7.50
N SER A 85 0.07 2.06 -8.01
CA SER A 85 -0.71 1.58 -9.16
C SER A 85 -2.20 1.55 -8.84
N ASN A 86 -2.53 1.16 -7.60
CA ASN A 86 -3.86 1.33 -7.01
C ASN A 86 -3.66 2.08 -5.70
N ILE A 87 -4.28 3.26 -5.55
CA ILE A 87 -4.11 4.07 -4.34
C ILE A 87 -4.79 3.37 -3.14
N PRO A 88 -4.10 3.19 -1.99
CA PRO A 88 -4.74 2.68 -0.78
C PRO A 88 -5.70 3.72 -0.22
N LEU A 89 -6.95 3.32 -0.01
CA LEU A 89 -8.02 4.22 0.43
C LEU A 89 -8.48 3.86 1.84
N LEU A 90 -8.98 4.88 2.55
CA LEU A 90 -9.90 4.70 3.67
C LEU A 90 -11.31 4.97 3.13
N GLN A 91 -12.22 4.01 3.27
CA GLN A 91 -13.57 4.09 2.71
C GLN A 91 -14.63 3.97 3.79
N LEU A 92 -15.65 4.81 3.74
CA LEU A 92 -16.75 4.82 4.69
C LEU A 92 -18.09 4.76 3.95
N TRP A 93 -18.95 3.81 4.31
CA TRP A 93 -20.36 3.90 3.95
C TRP A 93 -21.04 4.93 4.85
N ARG A 94 -21.61 5.98 4.27
CA ARG A 94 -22.17 7.14 4.99
C ARG A 94 -23.60 7.40 4.53
N GLU A 95 -24.46 7.75 5.48
CA GLU A 95 -25.82 8.20 5.18
C GLU A 95 -25.81 9.72 4.96
N LYS A 96 -26.42 10.16 3.87
CA LYS A 96 -26.69 11.58 3.59
C LYS A 96 -28.16 11.76 3.28
N HIS A 97 -28.71 12.89 3.69
CA HIS A 97 -30.06 13.29 3.24
C HIS A 97 -29.95 14.02 1.90
N ASP A 98 -30.79 13.64 0.94
CA ASP A 98 -30.96 14.42 -0.29
C ASP A 98 -31.75 15.71 -0.01
N ASN A 99 -31.84 16.58 -1.03
CA ASN A 99 -32.59 17.84 -0.94
C ASN A 99 -34.11 17.63 -0.66
N CYS A 100 -34.60 16.40 -0.79
CA CYS A 100 -35.98 16.00 -0.53
C CYS A 100 -36.16 15.34 0.85
N GLY A 101 -35.09 15.18 1.65
CA GLY A 101 -35.09 14.55 2.96
C GLY A 101 -34.94 13.02 2.95
N ASN A 102 -34.81 12.37 1.79
CA ASN A 102 -34.59 10.92 1.73
C ASN A 102 -33.14 10.57 2.09
N SER A 103 -32.97 9.49 2.85
CA SER A 103 -31.67 8.91 3.18
C SER A 103 -31.07 8.20 1.96
N ILE A 104 -29.93 8.67 1.49
CA ILE A 104 -29.10 8.02 0.49
C ILE A 104 -27.81 7.54 1.16
N THR A 105 -27.47 6.27 0.95
CA THR A 105 -26.21 5.71 1.44
C THR A 105 -25.15 5.74 0.34
N LEU A 106 -24.01 6.37 0.62
CA LEU A 106 -22.92 6.58 -0.33
C LEU A 106 -21.61 6.04 0.25
N LEU A 107 -20.74 5.54 -0.63
CA LEU A 107 -19.38 5.14 -0.27
C LEU A 107 -18.44 6.35 -0.47
N GLU A 108 -18.00 6.94 0.63
CA GLU A 108 -16.96 7.97 0.62
C GLU A 108 -15.60 7.28 0.58
N SER A 109 -14.68 7.80 -0.24
CA SER A 109 -13.32 7.27 -0.38
C SER A 109 -12.32 8.40 -0.15
N TYR A 110 -11.35 8.15 0.73
CA TYR A 110 -10.34 9.11 1.15
C TYR A 110 -8.95 8.57 0.80
N GLU A 111 -8.19 9.36 0.05
CA GLU A 111 -6.77 9.07 -0.22
C GLU A 111 -5.92 9.20 1.05
N PRO A 112 -4.65 8.72 1.06
CA PRO A 112 -3.83 8.72 2.28
C PRO A 112 -3.73 10.06 3.00
N LYS A 113 -3.63 11.19 2.27
CA LYS A 113 -3.59 12.53 2.87
C LYS A 113 -4.93 12.92 3.48
N GLU A 114 -6.03 12.58 2.82
CA GLU A 114 -7.39 12.89 3.28
C GLU A 114 -7.80 12.02 4.47
N ALA A 115 -7.38 10.75 4.45
CA ALA A 115 -7.60 9.78 5.53
C ALA A 115 -7.02 10.26 6.86
N VAL A 116 -5.89 10.97 6.85
CA VAL A 116 -5.33 11.60 8.06
C VAL A 116 -6.30 12.57 8.70
N PHE A 117 -6.95 13.46 7.93
CA PHE A 117 -7.92 14.41 8.48
C PHE A 117 -9.11 13.68 9.11
N LEU A 118 -9.58 12.62 8.46
CA LEU A 118 -10.64 11.76 9.00
C LEU A 118 -10.24 11.09 10.32
N MET A 119 -9.00 10.59 10.41
CA MET A 119 -8.46 9.99 11.64
C MET A 119 -8.36 11.01 12.77
N ILE A 120 -7.91 12.24 12.49
CA ILE A 120 -7.85 13.33 13.47
C ILE A 120 -9.23 13.60 14.06
N GLU A 121 -10.25 13.70 13.21
CA GLU A 121 -11.61 13.96 13.65
C GLU A 121 -12.18 12.78 14.46
N ALA A 122 -12.05 11.56 13.96
CA ALA A 122 -12.55 10.35 14.62
C ALA A 122 -11.91 10.12 16.00
N LEU A 123 -10.61 10.42 16.14
CA LEU A 123 -9.84 10.22 17.38
C LEU A 123 -9.80 11.47 18.28
N SER A 124 -10.44 12.58 17.91
CA SER A 124 -10.39 13.85 18.64
C SER A 124 -10.86 13.76 20.10
N SER A 125 -11.80 12.86 20.38
CA SER A 125 -12.34 12.60 21.72
C SER A 125 -11.84 11.29 22.32
N ASN A 126 -10.79 10.70 21.75
CA ASN A 126 -10.23 9.45 22.25
C ASN A 126 -9.57 9.65 23.62
N MET A 127 -9.85 8.75 24.57
CA MET A 127 -9.35 8.82 25.94
C MET A 127 -8.82 7.46 26.39
N VAL A 128 -7.81 7.48 27.26
CA VAL A 128 -7.26 6.31 27.95
C VAL A 128 -7.35 6.50 29.45
N GLY A 129 -7.75 5.44 30.17
CA GLY A 129 -7.83 5.44 31.63
C GLY A 129 -6.52 5.00 32.25
N LEU A 130 -5.91 5.85 33.08
CA LEU A 130 -4.69 5.54 33.84
C LEU A 130 -4.91 5.90 35.31
N ASN A 131 -4.87 4.91 36.21
CA ASN A 131 -5.07 5.11 37.66
C ASN A 131 -6.38 5.86 38.01
N GLY A 132 -7.45 5.63 37.26
CA GLY A 132 -8.74 6.30 37.44
C GLY A 132 -8.82 7.71 36.82
N MET A 133 -7.75 8.21 36.23
CA MET A 133 -7.72 9.47 35.46
C MET A 133 -7.96 9.18 33.97
N GLN A 134 -8.78 10.01 33.33
CA GLN A 134 -8.97 9.97 31.87
C GLN A 134 -7.97 10.93 31.21
N MET A 135 -7.10 10.39 30.36
CA MET A 135 -6.13 11.16 29.59
C MET A 135 -6.50 11.15 28.11
N PRO A 136 -6.39 12.30 27.40
CA PRO A 136 -6.61 12.32 25.96
C PRO A 136 -5.54 11.53 25.23
N LEU A 137 -5.95 10.74 24.25
CA LEU A 137 -5.07 9.94 23.40
C LEU A 137 -5.45 10.08 21.91
N PRO A 138 -5.40 11.31 21.36
CA PRO A 138 -5.72 11.55 19.95
C PRO A 138 -4.61 11.00 19.03
N LEU A 139 -4.84 11.10 17.71
CA LEU A 139 -3.79 10.88 16.72
C LEU A 139 -2.61 11.82 17.00
N ASN A 140 -1.38 11.27 17.05
CA ASN A 140 -0.20 12.05 17.37
C ASN A 140 0.37 12.71 16.11
N LEU A 141 0.13 14.02 15.98
CA LEU A 141 0.56 14.82 14.83
C LEU A 141 2.08 15.10 14.83
N GLU A 142 2.73 15.11 15.98
CA GLU A 142 4.19 15.28 16.06
C GLU A 142 4.91 14.05 15.51
N ILE A 143 4.43 12.86 15.89
CA ILE A 143 4.95 11.60 15.35
C ILE A 143 4.65 11.48 13.85
N LEU A 144 3.45 11.87 13.41
CA LEU A 144 3.12 11.89 11.98
C LEU A 144 4.06 12.81 11.19
N LYS A 145 4.38 13.98 11.75
CA LYS A 145 5.37 14.89 11.15
C LYS A 145 6.73 14.22 11.01
N TRP A 146 7.23 13.56 12.06
CA TRP A 146 8.49 12.82 12.00
C TRP A 146 8.45 11.67 10.99
N ALA A 147 7.35 10.93 10.89
CA ALA A 147 7.20 9.87 9.89
C ALA A 147 7.30 10.41 8.46
N ASN A 148 6.70 11.57 8.18
CA ASN A 148 6.84 12.24 6.89
C ASN A 148 8.30 12.68 6.64
N GLU A 149 9.00 13.21 7.65
CA GLU A 149 10.43 13.53 7.55
C GLU A 149 11.28 12.28 7.28
N THR A 150 10.96 11.14 7.91
CA THR A 150 11.58 9.83 7.63
C THR A 150 11.35 9.42 6.18
N HIS A 151 10.14 9.57 5.64
CA HIS A 151 9.85 9.28 4.23
C HIS A 151 10.68 10.15 3.27
N GLU A 152 10.92 11.43 3.60
CA GLU A 152 11.82 12.31 2.82
C GLU A 152 13.28 11.85 2.83
N ILE A 153 13.76 11.34 3.97
CA ILE A 153 15.12 10.79 4.06
C ILE A 153 15.19 9.52 3.20
N LEU A 154 14.21 8.64 3.33
CA LEU A 154 14.16 7.37 2.60
C LEU A 154 14.03 7.56 1.08
N SER A 155 13.37 8.61 0.60
CA SER A 155 13.23 8.88 -0.84
C SER A 155 14.55 9.30 -1.50
N ARG A 156 15.50 9.82 -0.72
CA ARG A 156 16.82 10.27 -1.21
C ARG A 156 17.91 9.21 -1.12
N ALA A 157 17.61 8.08 -0.50
CA ALA A 157 18.60 7.03 -0.25
C ALA A 157 19.10 6.43 -1.57
N LYS A 158 20.42 6.30 -1.70
CA LYS A 158 21.08 5.64 -2.83
C LYS A 158 22.05 4.61 -2.30
N VAL A 159 22.12 3.46 -2.95
CA VAL A 159 23.11 2.43 -2.62
C VAL A 159 24.48 2.90 -3.13
N PRO A 160 25.53 2.93 -2.28
CA PRO A 160 26.88 3.22 -2.73
C PRO A 160 27.35 2.22 -3.79
N GLY A 161 28.07 2.67 -4.81
CA GLY A 161 28.37 1.87 -6.00
C GLY A 161 29.18 0.59 -5.75
N ALA A 162 29.93 0.53 -4.64
CA ALA A 162 30.66 -0.67 -4.25
C ALA A 162 29.79 -1.78 -3.64
N ILE A 163 28.55 -1.46 -3.25
CA ILE A 163 27.67 -2.36 -2.47
C ILE A 163 26.65 -3.02 -3.39
N LYS A 164 26.44 -4.32 -3.18
CA LYS A 164 25.37 -5.05 -3.87
C LYS A 164 24.11 -5.07 -3.03
N PHE A 165 23.04 -4.50 -3.56
CA PHE A 165 21.71 -4.58 -2.96
C PHE A 165 20.86 -5.67 -3.62
N TYR A 166 20.12 -6.41 -2.81
CA TYR A 166 19.18 -7.43 -3.24
C TYR A 166 17.88 -7.33 -2.44
N ASN A 167 16.76 -7.69 -3.06
CA ASN A 167 15.46 -7.62 -2.43
C ASN A 167 14.69 -8.95 -2.59
N ILE A 168 14.13 -9.46 -1.50
CA ILE A 168 13.23 -10.61 -1.47
C ILE A 168 11.92 -10.12 -0.87
N TYR A 169 10.81 -10.34 -1.56
CA TYR A 169 9.48 -9.95 -1.09
C TYR A 169 8.49 -11.10 -1.22
N GLY A 170 7.48 -11.13 -0.35
CA GLY A 170 6.46 -12.17 -0.42
C GLY A 170 5.36 -11.83 -1.41
N THR A 171 4.77 -12.86 -2.00
CA THR A 171 3.69 -12.79 -2.99
C THR A 171 2.64 -13.86 -2.74
N GLU A 172 1.58 -13.85 -3.54
CA GLU A 172 0.50 -14.83 -3.59
C GLU A 172 -0.37 -14.93 -2.34
N ASN A 173 -0.29 -13.93 -1.46
CA ASN A 173 -1.18 -13.79 -0.32
C ASN A 173 -2.04 -12.54 -0.45
N ALA A 174 -3.34 -12.69 -0.16
CA ALA A 174 -4.28 -11.58 -0.10
C ALA A 174 -3.84 -10.63 1.02
N THR A 175 -3.39 -9.43 0.65
CA THR A 175 -2.77 -8.48 1.56
C THR A 175 -3.63 -7.24 1.74
N PRO A 176 -4.05 -6.90 2.97
CA PRO A 176 -4.87 -5.73 3.24
C PRO A 176 -4.26 -4.44 2.69
N HIS A 177 -5.02 -3.74 1.86
CA HIS A 177 -4.55 -2.56 1.15
C HIS A 177 -5.44 -1.35 1.39
N THR A 178 -6.72 -1.46 1.03
CA THR A 178 -7.76 -0.46 1.28
C THR A 178 -8.65 -0.94 2.42
N VAL A 179 -9.05 -0.02 3.30
CA VAL A 179 -9.87 -0.30 4.48
C VAL A 179 -11.26 0.30 4.28
N CYS A 180 -12.30 -0.50 4.43
CA CYS A 180 -13.69 -0.09 4.31
C CYS A 180 -14.45 -0.31 5.62
N TYR A 181 -15.21 0.68 6.06
CA TYR A 181 -16.06 0.60 7.24
C TYR A 181 -17.54 0.81 6.88
N GLY A 182 -18.42 0.11 7.61
CA GLY A 182 -19.87 0.12 7.38
C GLY A 182 -20.30 -0.74 6.19
N SER A 183 -21.58 -0.67 5.86
CA SER A 183 -22.15 -1.22 4.61
C SER A 183 -23.30 -0.35 4.12
N ARG A 184 -23.86 -0.69 2.95
CA ARG A 184 -25.05 -0.01 2.43
C ARG A 184 -26.25 -0.14 3.37
N GLU A 185 -26.37 -1.26 4.07
CA GLU A 185 -27.44 -1.58 5.01
C GLU A 185 -27.18 -1.04 6.42
N SER A 186 -25.91 -0.76 6.74
CA SER A 186 -25.48 -0.23 8.04
C SER A 186 -24.41 0.84 7.83
N PRO A 187 -24.81 2.04 7.37
CA PRO A 187 -23.89 3.16 7.17
C PRO A 187 -23.45 3.76 8.51
N ILE A 188 -22.31 4.43 8.48
CA ILE A 188 -21.73 5.15 9.61
C ILE A 188 -22.41 6.52 9.71
N LEU A 189 -23.06 6.78 10.84
CA LEU A 189 -23.74 8.05 11.10
C LEU A 189 -22.80 9.06 11.75
N ASP A 190 -22.04 8.60 12.74
CA ASP A 190 -21.03 9.39 13.47
C ASP A 190 -19.66 8.72 13.31
N LEU A 191 -18.62 9.53 13.05
CA LEU A 191 -17.23 9.06 12.93
C LEU A 191 -16.73 8.37 14.20
N LYS A 192 -17.29 8.68 15.38
CA LYS A 192 -16.96 7.96 16.61
C LYS A 192 -17.30 6.47 16.54
N GLN A 193 -18.26 6.08 15.70
CA GLN A 193 -18.61 4.67 15.50
C GLN A 193 -17.47 3.88 14.84
N LEU A 194 -16.59 4.54 14.07
CA LEU A 194 -15.43 3.91 13.42
C LEU A 194 -14.55 3.16 14.43
N LEU A 195 -14.44 3.69 15.65
CA LEU A 195 -13.64 3.12 16.73
C LEU A 195 -14.14 1.76 17.22
N SER A 196 -15.36 1.37 16.84
CA SER A 196 -16.03 0.13 17.27
C SER A 196 -16.43 -0.81 16.14
N ILE A 197 -16.45 -0.32 14.89
CA ILE A 197 -16.91 -1.09 13.72
C ILE A 197 -15.78 -1.96 13.17
N GLN A 198 -16.08 -3.20 12.80
CA GLN A 198 -15.10 -4.06 12.14
C GLN A 198 -14.78 -3.55 10.72
N ALA A 199 -13.48 -3.38 10.44
CA ALA A 199 -12.97 -3.10 9.11
C ALA A 199 -13.19 -4.29 8.16
N LYS A 200 -13.53 -3.99 6.91
CA LYS A 200 -13.43 -4.90 5.77
C LYS A 200 -12.24 -4.47 4.91
N TYR A 201 -11.44 -5.44 4.48
CA TYR A 201 -10.26 -5.18 3.68
C TYR A 201 -10.51 -5.48 2.20
N ILE A 202 -10.07 -4.56 1.35
CA ILE A 202 -9.84 -4.84 -0.06
C ILE A 202 -8.36 -5.16 -0.19
N CYS A 203 -8.07 -6.38 -0.65
CA CYS A 203 -6.73 -6.93 -0.66
C CYS A 203 -6.08 -6.86 -2.04
N VAL A 204 -4.76 -6.72 -2.05
CA VAL A 204 -3.91 -6.84 -3.25
C VAL A 204 -2.91 -7.97 -3.06
N ASN A 205 -2.13 -8.29 -4.11
CA ASN A 205 -1.05 -9.27 -4.00
C ASN A 205 0.05 -8.79 -3.05
N GLY A 206 0.54 -9.69 -2.19
CA GLY A 206 1.63 -9.42 -1.25
C GLY A 206 1.90 -10.64 -0.37
N ASP A 207 2.40 -10.38 0.84
CA ASP A 207 2.77 -11.43 1.81
C ASP A 207 1.75 -11.59 2.95
N GLY A 208 0.54 -11.04 2.78
CA GLY A 208 -0.51 -11.02 3.79
C GLY A 208 -0.38 -9.87 4.78
N THR A 209 0.75 -9.14 4.81
CA THR A 209 0.95 -7.94 5.64
C THR A 209 1.36 -6.72 4.81
N VAL A 210 2.35 -6.90 3.93
CA VAL A 210 2.96 -5.87 3.09
C VAL A 210 2.60 -6.12 1.63
N PRO A 211 1.98 -5.15 0.93
CA PRO A 211 1.71 -5.27 -0.50
C PRO A 211 3.00 -5.52 -1.27
N ALA A 212 2.96 -6.39 -2.29
CA ALA A 212 4.14 -6.69 -3.11
C ALA A 212 4.69 -5.43 -3.80
N GLU A 213 3.81 -4.51 -4.21
CA GLU A 213 4.19 -3.21 -4.77
C GLU A 213 5.02 -2.38 -3.78
N SER A 214 4.57 -2.27 -2.52
CA SER A 214 5.32 -1.59 -1.46
C SER A 214 6.67 -2.25 -1.21
N ALA A 215 6.71 -3.58 -1.19
CA ALA A 215 7.95 -4.31 -0.94
C ALA A 215 8.94 -4.26 -2.11
N LYS A 216 8.46 -4.10 -3.35
CA LYS A 216 9.29 -3.94 -4.54
C LYS A 216 9.79 -2.50 -4.71
N ALA A 217 9.02 -1.51 -4.24
CA ALA A 217 9.27 -0.09 -4.40
C ALA A 217 10.36 0.45 -3.45
N ASP A 218 11.52 -0.20 -3.43
CA ASP A 218 12.68 0.19 -2.62
C ASP A 218 13.37 1.46 -3.13
N GLY A 219 13.24 1.78 -4.43
CA GLY A 219 13.86 2.96 -5.04
C GLY A 219 15.39 2.88 -5.16
N LEU A 220 15.97 1.68 -5.08
CA LEU A 220 17.41 1.44 -5.08
C LEU A 220 17.84 0.70 -6.35
N ASP A 221 19.12 0.81 -6.70
CA ASP A 221 19.71 0.00 -7.78
C ASP A 221 20.00 -1.43 -7.27
N ALA A 222 19.00 -2.31 -7.38
CA ALA A 222 19.10 -3.69 -6.93
C ALA A 222 19.68 -4.58 -8.02
N VAL A 223 20.63 -5.43 -7.63
CA VAL A 223 21.18 -6.49 -8.49
C VAL A 223 20.10 -7.50 -8.87
N ALA A 224 19.20 -7.83 -7.94
CA ALA A 224 18.05 -8.68 -8.19
C ALA A 224 16.93 -8.40 -7.19
N ARG A 225 15.69 -8.57 -7.67
CA ARG A 225 14.48 -8.63 -6.86
C ARG A 225 13.77 -9.95 -7.12
N VAL A 226 13.41 -10.68 -6.08
CA VAL A 226 12.75 -11.98 -6.19
C VAL A 226 11.47 -12.00 -5.35
N GLY A 227 10.34 -12.23 -6.02
CA GLY A 227 9.07 -12.53 -5.36
C GLY A 227 9.00 -14.00 -4.96
N VAL A 228 8.63 -14.28 -3.71
CA VAL A 228 8.49 -15.64 -3.19
C VAL A 228 7.06 -15.86 -2.68
N PRO A 229 6.34 -16.89 -3.15
CA PRO A 229 5.04 -17.27 -2.61
C PRO A 229 5.16 -17.71 -1.14
N ALA A 230 4.94 -16.77 -0.22
CA ALA A 230 5.07 -16.98 1.22
C ALA A 230 4.39 -15.84 1.98
N ASP A 231 3.81 -16.16 3.14
CA ASP A 231 3.32 -15.15 4.06
C ASP A 231 4.48 -14.41 4.75
N HIS A 232 4.17 -13.24 5.33
CA HIS A 232 5.13 -12.30 5.90
C HIS A 232 6.06 -12.93 6.93
N ARG A 233 5.55 -13.89 7.72
CA ARG A 233 6.33 -14.60 8.75
C ARG A 233 6.91 -15.90 8.20
N GLY A 234 6.20 -16.60 7.32
CA GLY A 234 6.65 -17.84 6.71
C GLY A 234 7.84 -17.66 5.78
N ILE A 235 8.04 -16.48 5.21
CA ILE A 235 9.12 -16.20 4.26
C ILE A 235 10.52 -16.45 4.85
N ILE A 236 10.74 -16.16 6.14
CA ILE A 236 12.02 -16.41 6.81
C ILE A 236 12.28 -17.89 7.09
N CYS A 237 11.24 -18.74 7.03
CA CYS A 237 11.33 -20.19 7.16
C CYS A 237 11.32 -20.90 5.80
N ASN A 238 11.19 -20.16 4.70
CA ASN A 238 11.03 -20.72 3.37
C ASN A 238 12.38 -21.28 2.85
N ARG A 239 12.41 -22.59 2.55
CA ARG A 239 13.62 -23.27 2.04
C ARG A 239 14.17 -22.64 0.76
N HIS A 240 13.31 -22.14 -0.11
CA HIS A 240 13.72 -21.46 -1.34
C HIS A 240 14.47 -20.15 -1.03
N VAL A 241 13.99 -19.37 -0.06
CA VAL A 241 14.69 -18.16 0.41
C VAL A 241 16.10 -18.50 0.91
N PHE A 242 16.27 -19.57 1.68
CA PHE A 242 17.60 -20.01 2.11
C PHE A 242 18.53 -20.35 0.94
N ARG A 243 18.01 -20.93 -0.15
CA ARG A 243 18.79 -21.22 -1.36
C ARG A 243 19.24 -19.95 -2.07
N ILE A 244 18.33 -18.97 -2.21
CA ILE A 244 18.63 -17.64 -2.75
C ILE A 244 19.73 -16.97 -1.92
N LEU A 245 19.57 -16.94 -0.59
CA LEU A 245 20.55 -16.36 0.33
C LEU A 245 21.92 -17.04 0.20
N LYS A 246 21.96 -18.37 0.17
CA LYS A 246 23.20 -19.14 -0.02
C LYS A 246 23.90 -18.77 -1.32
N HIS A 247 23.14 -18.59 -2.40
CA HIS A 247 23.67 -18.18 -3.70
C HIS A 247 24.22 -16.75 -3.68
N TRP A 248 23.44 -15.76 -3.22
CA TRP A 248 23.85 -14.35 -3.20
C TRP A 248 25.03 -14.09 -2.25
N LEU A 249 25.05 -14.76 -1.09
CA LEU A 249 26.15 -14.67 -0.13
C LEU A 249 27.37 -15.50 -0.52
N LYS A 250 27.26 -16.37 -1.54
CA LYS A 250 28.29 -17.36 -1.91
C LYS A 250 28.70 -18.23 -0.71
N ALA A 251 27.72 -18.61 0.10
CA ALA A 251 27.96 -19.36 1.34
C ALA A 251 28.12 -20.86 1.05
N GLY A 252 29.33 -21.38 1.24
CA GLY A 252 29.63 -22.80 1.01
C GLY A 252 29.60 -23.21 -0.46
N GLU A 253 29.38 -24.51 -0.70
CA GLU A 253 29.33 -25.08 -2.06
C GLU A 253 28.05 -24.71 -2.80
N ARG A 254 28.11 -24.68 -4.14
CA ARG A 254 26.95 -24.43 -5.00
C ARG A 254 25.82 -25.40 -4.66
N ASP A 255 24.61 -24.87 -4.48
CA ASP A 255 23.43 -25.69 -4.25
C ASP A 255 22.96 -26.30 -5.58
N PRO A 256 23.01 -27.63 -5.75
CA PRO A 256 22.61 -28.29 -7.00
C PRO A 256 21.10 -28.21 -7.26
N TYR A 257 20.30 -27.84 -6.25
CA TYR A 257 18.85 -27.71 -6.34
C TYR A 257 18.39 -26.25 -6.52
N TYR A 258 19.32 -25.31 -6.68
CA TYR A 258 19.02 -23.91 -6.91
C TYR A 258 19.51 -23.46 -8.28
N ASN A 259 18.57 -22.99 -9.11
CA ASN A 259 18.87 -22.34 -10.38
C ASN A 259 18.34 -20.90 -10.34
N PRO A 260 19.22 -19.88 -10.33
CA PRO A 260 18.79 -18.48 -10.28
C PRO A 260 17.98 -18.05 -11.52
N LEU A 261 18.05 -18.80 -12.64
CA LEU A 261 17.22 -18.52 -13.82
C LEU A 261 15.74 -18.88 -13.63
N ASN A 262 15.43 -19.72 -12.63
CA ASN A 262 14.04 -20.08 -12.33
C ASN A 262 13.33 -18.97 -11.53
N ASP A 263 14.12 -18.10 -10.87
CA ASP A 263 13.58 -16.92 -10.22
C ASP A 263 13.38 -15.86 -11.29
N TYR A 264 12.14 -15.40 -11.48
CA TYR A 264 11.86 -14.24 -12.33
C TYR A 264 12.48 -13.00 -11.67
N VAL A 265 13.74 -12.71 -12.02
CA VAL A 265 14.46 -11.54 -11.51
C VAL A 265 13.92 -10.29 -12.22
N ILE A 266 13.21 -9.44 -11.48
CA ILE A 266 12.76 -8.15 -12.00
C ILE A 266 13.86 -7.12 -11.75
N ILE A 267 14.61 -6.81 -12.80
CA ILE A 267 15.58 -5.70 -12.84
C ILE A 267 14.77 -4.42 -13.15
N PRO A 268 15.04 -3.28 -12.48
CA PRO A 268 14.25 -2.07 -12.73
C PRO A 268 14.49 -1.62 -14.18
N THR A 269 13.42 -1.24 -14.87
CA THR A 269 13.54 -0.65 -16.21
C THR A 269 14.03 0.80 -16.09
N ALA A 270 14.79 1.29 -17.07
CA ALA A 270 15.25 2.68 -17.08
C ALA A 270 14.11 3.69 -16.86
N PHE A 271 12.91 3.37 -17.37
CA PHE A 271 11.68 4.13 -17.18
C PHE A 271 11.20 4.26 -15.71
N GLU A 272 11.33 3.20 -14.91
CA GLU A 272 11.00 3.26 -13.46
C GLU A 272 12.00 4.17 -12.71
N LEU A 273 13.24 4.27 -13.21
CA LEU A 273 14.27 5.17 -12.67
C LEU A 273 14.09 6.63 -13.13
N GLU A 274 13.65 6.83 -14.38
CA GLU A 274 13.48 8.16 -15.00
C GLU A 274 12.28 8.93 -14.45
N ARG A 275 11.15 8.27 -14.15
CA ARG A 275 10.03 8.91 -13.43
C ARG A 275 10.44 9.53 -12.09
N HIS A 276 11.44 8.95 -11.43
CA HIS A 276 11.99 9.48 -10.19
C HIS A 276 12.92 10.69 -10.40
N ASN A 277 13.45 10.91 -11.60
CA ASN A 277 14.31 12.05 -11.94
C ASN A 277 13.50 13.22 -12.55
N GLU A 278 12.51 12.95 -13.41
CA GLU A 278 11.69 14.00 -14.06
C GLU A 278 10.91 14.87 -13.05
N GLU A 279 10.56 14.31 -11.89
CA GLU A 279 9.89 15.05 -10.82
C GLU A 279 10.79 16.11 -10.14
N TRP A 280 12.12 16.00 -10.28
CA TRP A 280 13.08 16.99 -9.77
C TRP A 280 13.36 18.13 -10.76
N ASP A 281 13.24 17.88 -12.06
CA ASP A 281 13.48 18.90 -13.10
C ASP A 281 12.30 19.88 -13.26
N LEU A 282 11.10 19.50 -12.80
CA LEU A 282 9.90 20.36 -12.83
C LEU A 282 9.87 21.47 -11.75
N VAL A 283 10.87 21.55 -10.86
CA VAL A 283 10.98 22.63 -9.84
C VAL A 283 12.11 23.62 -10.15
N SER A 284 12.82 23.49 -11.28
CA SER A 284 13.76 24.51 -11.73
C SER A 284 13.56 24.92 -13.19
N SER A 285 12.61 25.82 -13.43
CA SER A 285 12.79 26.96 -14.35
C SER A 285 11.50 27.79 -14.48
N ASP A 286 11.38 28.84 -13.67
CA ASP A 286 10.61 30.01 -14.07
C ASP A 286 11.49 30.86 -15.00
N THR A 287 11.17 30.94 -16.29
CA THR A 287 10.78 32.19 -16.99
C THR A 287 10.79 32.06 -18.53
N SER A 288 9.79 32.73 -19.12
CA SER A 288 9.65 33.24 -20.51
C SER A 288 8.93 32.39 -21.58
N SER A 289 7.64 32.73 -21.74
CA SER A 289 6.87 32.98 -22.98
C SER A 289 7.25 32.30 -24.30
N SER A 290 6.34 31.50 -24.88
CA SER A 290 5.45 31.90 -26.00
C SER A 290 4.83 30.69 -26.72
N ASP A 291 3.51 30.73 -26.90
CA ASP A 291 2.63 30.21 -27.98
C ASP A 291 2.80 28.84 -28.67
N GLU A 292 1.64 28.18 -28.80
CA GLU A 292 1.16 27.30 -29.89
C GLU A 292 1.75 25.89 -30.08
N LYS A 293 0.97 24.83 -29.78
CA LYS A 293 0.03 24.14 -30.71
C LYS A 293 -0.36 22.74 -30.21
N VAL A 294 -1.66 22.46 -30.34
CA VAL A 294 -2.32 21.17 -30.12
C VAL A 294 -1.93 20.20 -31.24
N ALA A 295 -1.55 18.97 -30.91
CA ALA A 295 -1.39 17.88 -31.87
C ALA A 295 -2.17 16.64 -31.40
N ASP A 296 -3.15 16.25 -32.21
CA ASP A 296 -3.95 15.03 -32.08
C ASP A 296 -3.10 13.77 -32.18
N HIS A 297 -3.37 12.78 -31.32
CA HIS A 297 -2.89 11.40 -31.48
C HIS A 297 -4.08 10.43 -31.60
N PRO A 298 -4.00 9.41 -32.49
CA PRO A 298 -5.13 8.56 -32.82
C PRO A 298 -5.41 7.50 -31.74
N LEU A 299 -6.71 7.26 -31.51
CA LEU A 299 -7.26 6.24 -30.61
C LEU A 299 -6.86 4.81 -31.04
N LEU A 300 -6.09 4.12 -30.18
CA LEU A 300 -5.83 2.68 -30.27
C LEU A 300 -6.81 1.94 -29.35
N VAL A 301 -7.85 1.34 -29.94
CA VAL A 301 -8.78 0.45 -29.24
C VAL A 301 -8.20 -0.97 -29.26
N GLY A 302 -7.70 -1.46 -28.11
CA GLY A 302 -7.27 -2.84 -27.93
C GLY A 302 -8.36 -3.66 -27.23
N ALA A 303 -8.98 -4.60 -27.94
CA ALA A 303 -9.88 -5.58 -27.36
C ALA A 303 -9.08 -6.81 -26.87
N LEU A 304 -9.19 -7.16 -25.59
CA LEU A 304 -8.65 -8.40 -25.03
C LEU A 304 -9.79 -9.40 -24.86
N SER A 305 -9.80 -10.47 -25.65
CA SER A 305 -10.69 -11.61 -25.47
C SER A 305 -9.94 -12.76 -24.80
N ILE A 306 -10.51 -13.31 -23.73
CA ILE A 306 -10.03 -14.52 -23.06
C ILE A 306 -11.06 -15.61 -23.30
N SER A 307 -10.72 -16.63 -24.09
CA SER A 307 -11.51 -17.85 -24.20
C SER A 307 -11.13 -18.83 -23.09
N ARG A 308 -12.13 -19.30 -22.33
CA ARG A 308 -12.00 -20.46 -21.44
C ARG A 308 -12.73 -21.64 -22.08
N ASP A 309 -12.00 -22.74 -22.23
CA ASP A 309 -12.52 -24.00 -22.75
C ASP A 309 -13.24 -24.77 -21.63
N GLY A 310 -14.47 -25.26 -21.90
CA GLY A 310 -15.11 -26.33 -21.12
C GLY A 310 -16.29 -25.98 -20.17
N LYS A 311 -17.51 -26.07 -20.72
CA LYS A 311 -18.84 -26.42 -20.13
C LYS A 311 -19.69 -25.38 -19.36
N VAL A 312 -20.61 -24.78 -20.14
CA VAL A 312 -22.04 -24.45 -19.93
C VAL A 312 -22.46 -23.44 -18.83
N GLN A 313 -22.74 -22.22 -19.33
CA GLN A 313 -23.76 -21.20 -18.99
C GLN A 313 -23.68 -20.41 -17.67
N SER A 314 -23.24 -19.14 -17.77
CA SER A 314 -24.07 -17.99 -18.16
C SER A 314 -23.15 -16.83 -18.56
N ASN A 315 -23.21 -16.37 -19.82
CA ASN A 315 -22.37 -15.26 -20.30
C ASN A 315 -22.94 -13.94 -19.77
N ALA A 316 -22.25 -13.32 -18.81
CA ALA A 316 -22.39 -11.89 -18.54
C ALA A 316 -21.28 -11.19 -19.32
N GLU A 317 -21.62 -10.63 -20.47
CA GLU A 317 -20.74 -9.68 -21.16
C GLU A 317 -20.91 -8.32 -20.47
N ALA A 318 -19.86 -7.87 -19.78
CA ALA A 318 -19.77 -6.51 -19.29
C ALA A 318 -19.11 -5.66 -20.39
N GLU A 319 -19.90 -4.85 -21.07
CA GLU A 319 -19.41 -3.90 -22.06
C GLU A 319 -19.18 -2.54 -21.37
N ALA A 320 -17.91 -2.14 -21.23
CA ALA A 320 -17.54 -0.85 -20.66
C ALA A 320 -17.29 0.16 -21.79
N THR A 321 -18.27 1.02 -22.04
CA THR A 321 -18.13 2.11 -23.01
C THR A 321 -17.56 3.34 -22.32
N ILE A 322 -16.30 3.67 -22.59
CA ILE A 322 -15.69 4.91 -22.13
C ILE A 322 -16.16 6.04 -23.06
N VAL A 323 -17.06 6.88 -22.57
CA VAL A 323 -17.48 8.10 -23.28
C VAL A 323 -16.75 9.29 -22.66
N HIS A 324 -15.93 9.98 -23.44
CA HIS A 324 -15.30 11.24 -23.04
C HIS A 324 -16.20 12.42 -23.45
N PRO A 325 -16.70 13.25 -22.54
CA PRO A 325 -17.17 14.57 -22.90
C PRO A 325 -15.98 15.53 -22.96
N GLN A 326 -15.89 16.29 -24.05
CA GLN A 326 -15.09 17.51 -24.08
C GLN A 326 -15.76 18.57 -23.18
N CYS A 327 -15.27 18.71 -21.94
CA CYS A 327 -15.05 19.97 -21.21
C CYS A 327 -14.94 19.74 -19.69
N GLU A 328 -13.85 20.28 -19.13
CA GLU A 328 -13.58 20.62 -17.72
C GLU A 328 -13.97 19.63 -16.61
N GLY A 329 -13.01 18.74 -16.30
CA GLY A 329 -12.56 18.57 -14.90
C GLY A 329 -13.28 17.58 -14.00
N LYS A 330 -14.25 16.79 -14.48
CA LYS A 330 -14.85 15.69 -13.70
C LYS A 330 -15.00 14.43 -14.54
N GLN A 331 -14.33 13.35 -14.15
CA GLN A 331 -14.58 12.02 -14.71
C GLN A 331 -15.79 11.40 -14.00
N LEU A 332 -16.84 11.11 -14.75
CA LEU A 332 -17.99 10.34 -14.29
C LEU A 332 -17.94 8.99 -14.99
N VAL A 333 -17.77 7.91 -14.23
CA VAL A 333 -17.80 6.54 -14.76
C VAL A 333 -19.21 6.00 -14.55
N GLU A 334 -19.96 5.81 -15.64
CA GLU A 334 -21.26 5.15 -15.61
C GLU A 334 -21.07 3.67 -15.98
N VAL A 335 -21.41 2.76 -15.07
CA VAL A 335 -21.43 1.31 -15.33
C VAL A 335 -22.88 0.91 -15.57
N ARG A 336 -23.20 0.41 -16.77
CA ARG A 336 -24.52 -0.15 -17.08
C ARG A 336 -24.40 -1.66 -17.26
N GLU A 337 -25.21 -2.41 -16.52
CA GLU A 337 -25.45 -3.83 -16.80
C GLU A 337 -26.61 -3.95 -17.80
N SER A 338 -26.38 -4.67 -18.90
CA SER A 338 -27.44 -5.05 -19.84
C SER A 338 -27.63 -6.56 -19.80
N TYR A 339 -28.77 -7.01 -19.29
CA TYR A 339 -29.19 -8.40 -19.34
C TYR A 339 -29.91 -8.70 -20.66
N PHE A 340 -29.28 -9.45 -21.56
CA PHE A 340 -29.98 -10.06 -22.69
C PHE A 340 -30.58 -11.41 -22.26
N GLY A 341 -31.81 -11.35 -21.75
CA GLY A 341 -32.64 -12.55 -21.59
C GLY A 341 -33.34 -12.87 -22.92
N VAL A 342 -33.13 -14.08 -23.44
CA VAL A 342 -33.97 -14.65 -24.50
C VAL A 342 -35.32 -15.00 -23.87
N PRO A 343 -36.47 -14.58 -24.42
CA PRO A 343 -37.78 -14.97 -23.89
C PRO A 343 -38.03 -16.45 -24.14
N ILE A 344 -38.64 -17.12 -23.15
CA ILE A 344 -39.06 -18.53 -23.19
C ILE A 344 -40.13 -18.75 -24.24
#